data_AF-A0A9X8VKZ1-F1
#
_entry.id   AF-A0A9X8VKZ1-F1
#
_cell.length_a   1.000
_cell.length_b   1.000
_cell.length_c   1.000
_cell.angle_alpha   90.00
_cell.angle_beta   90.00
_cell.angle_gamma   90.00
#
_symmetry.space_group_name_H-M   'P 1'
#
loop_
_entity.id
_entity.type
_entity.pdbx_description
1 polymer ?
#
loop_
_entity_poly.entity_id
_entity_poly.type
_entity_poly.pdbx_seq_one_letter_code
_entity_poly.pdbx_strand_id
1 'polypeptide(L)'
;HVLMPGDIPVVQSDRGGQVTYHGPGQQVMYVMVDLKRNKVGVRQLVTAIEDTVINTLAHFRLASRARPDAPGVYVGEQKICSLGLRIRKGSSFHGLALNVAMDLSPFQRINPCGYAGMQMTQVSALAPGVGIEDIHPILVQEFVHLLGYQTVELRNWNLHDYE
;
A
#
# COMPACT_ATOMS: atom_id res chain seq x y z
N HIS A 1 -11.70 6.84 -15.56
CA HIS A 1 -10.57 7.00 -14.63
C HIS A 1 -9.21 6.71 -15.26
N VAL A 2 -9.12 5.81 -16.24
CA VAL A 2 -7.95 5.75 -17.13
C VAL A 2 -8.08 6.86 -18.17
N LEU A 3 -7.01 7.60 -18.46
CA LEU A 3 -7.00 8.68 -19.47
C LEU A 3 -6.25 8.24 -20.73
N MET A 4 -4.99 7.79 -20.59
CA MET A 4 -4.15 7.28 -21.69
C MET A 4 -3.19 6.20 -21.19
N PRO A 5 -3.54 4.91 -21.28
CA PRO A 5 -2.70 3.85 -20.74
C PRO A 5 -1.38 3.67 -21.52
N GLY A 6 -1.36 4.02 -22.83
CA GLY A 6 -0.23 3.71 -23.71
C GLY A 6 -0.03 2.20 -23.77
N ASP A 7 1.23 1.77 -23.61
CA ASP A 7 1.61 0.35 -23.66
C ASP A 7 1.46 -0.38 -22.30
N ILE A 8 1.03 0.32 -21.24
CA ILE A 8 0.85 -0.28 -19.91
C ILE A 8 -0.48 -1.05 -19.88
N PRO A 9 -0.48 -2.38 -19.60
CA PRO A 9 -1.70 -3.16 -19.56
C PRO A 9 -2.68 -2.68 -18.49
N VAL A 10 -3.96 -2.62 -18.84
CA VAL A 10 -5.04 -2.33 -17.89
C VAL A 10 -5.70 -3.65 -17.50
N VAL A 11 -5.43 -4.10 -16.28
CA VAL A 11 -6.00 -5.33 -15.73
C VAL A 11 -7.19 -5.00 -14.84
N GLN A 12 -8.34 -5.61 -15.11
CA GLN A 12 -9.50 -5.51 -14.23
C GLN A 12 -9.23 -6.28 -12.94
N SER A 13 -9.47 -5.63 -11.81
CA SER A 13 -9.29 -6.19 -10.48
C SER A 13 -10.58 -6.07 -9.67
N ASP A 14 -10.73 -6.97 -8.71
CA ASP A 14 -11.86 -7.04 -7.79
C ASP A 14 -11.61 -6.26 -6.48
N ARG A 15 -10.47 -5.57 -6.35
CA ARG A 15 -10.16 -4.73 -5.20
C ARG A 15 -11.08 -3.51 -5.10
N GLY A 16 -11.25 -3.00 -3.88
CA GLY A 16 -11.84 -1.69 -3.66
C GLY A 16 -11.02 -0.56 -4.31
N GLY A 17 -11.70 0.58 -4.53
CA GLY A 17 -11.15 1.73 -5.23
C GLY A 17 -11.40 1.68 -6.74
N GLN A 18 -10.75 2.58 -7.47
CA GLN A 18 -10.88 2.70 -8.92
C GLN A 18 -9.56 2.27 -9.59
N VAL A 19 -8.92 3.16 -10.35
CA VAL A 19 -7.64 2.88 -11.01
C VAL A 19 -6.43 3.20 -10.11
N THR A 20 -5.36 2.42 -10.26
CA THR A 20 -4.02 2.69 -9.70
C THR A 20 -2.97 2.17 -10.68
N TYR A 21 -1.71 2.50 -10.43
CA TYR A 21 -0.55 1.98 -11.15
C TYR A 21 0.40 1.24 -10.17
N HIS A 22 1.02 0.17 -10.68
CA HIS A 22 2.06 -0.60 -10.02
C HIS A 22 3.23 -0.78 -10.97
N GLY A 23 4.45 -0.64 -10.46
CA GLY A 23 5.67 -0.80 -11.25
C GLY A 23 6.91 -0.96 -10.37
N PRO A 24 8.08 -1.22 -10.98
CA PRO A 24 9.35 -1.36 -10.26
C PRO A 24 9.62 -0.16 -9.35
N GLY A 25 10.16 -0.40 -8.16
CA GLY A 25 10.38 0.64 -7.16
C GLY A 25 9.20 0.94 -6.23
N GLN A 26 8.09 0.20 -6.36
CA GLN A 26 6.95 0.29 -5.45
C GLN A 26 6.92 -0.90 -4.50
N GLN A 27 6.82 -0.66 -3.19
CA GLN A 27 6.61 -1.72 -2.22
C GLN A 27 5.12 -2.06 -2.16
N VAL A 28 4.77 -3.26 -2.64
CA VAL A 28 3.41 -3.79 -2.53
C VAL A 28 3.37 -4.79 -1.38
N MET A 29 2.31 -4.75 -0.56
CA MET A 29 2.06 -5.75 0.47
C MET A 29 0.62 -6.23 0.36
N TYR A 30 0.45 -7.53 0.11
CA TYR A 30 -0.85 -8.19 0.12
C TYR A 30 -1.13 -8.78 1.51
N VAL A 31 -2.23 -8.35 2.12
CA VAL A 31 -2.63 -8.74 3.47
C VAL A 31 -3.78 -9.74 3.40
N MET A 32 -3.47 -11.00 3.69
CA MET A 32 -4.42 -12.10 3.73
C MET A 32 -4.78 -12.43 5.18
N VAL A 33 -5.75 -11.70 5.73
CA VAL A 33 -6.14 -11.78 7.14
C VAL A 33 -7.54 -12.37 7.24
N ASP A 34 -7.74 -13.37 8.10
CA ASP A 34 -9.08 -13.82 8.52
C ASP A 34 -9.60 -12.86 9.59
N LEU A 35 -10.53 -11.98 9.20
CA LEU A 35 -11.07 -10.92 10.06
C LEU A 35 -11.87 -11.48 11.22
N LYS A 36 -12.59 -12.60 11.00
CA LYS A 36 -13.40 -13.23 12.06
C LYS A 36 -12.51 -13.84 13.12
N ARG A 37 -11.48 -14.58 12.70
CA ARG A 37 -10.51 -15.20 13.60
C ARG A 37 -9.75 -14.16 14.42
N ASN A 38 -9.33 -13.08 13.77
CA ASN A 38 -8.61 -11.99 14.43
C ASN A 38 -9.52 -11.02 15.19
N LYS A 39 -10.85 -11.14 15.07
CA LYS A 39 -11.83 -10.23 15.68
C LYS A 39 -11.60 -8.76 15.27
N VAL A 40 -11.14 -8.54 14.04
CA VAL A 40 -10.84 -7.21 13.47
C VAL A 40 -11.90 -6.86 12.42
N GLY A 41 -12.52 -5.70 12.55
CA GLY A 41 -13.43 -5.15 11.54
C GLY A 41 -12.69 -4.60 10.32
N VAL A 42 -13.38 -4.47 9.18
CA VAL A 42 -12.78 -3.98 7.92
C VAL A 42 -12.13 -2.61 8.08
N ARG A 43 -12.82 -1.66 8.74
CA ARG A 43 -12.28 -0.33 8.99
C ARG A 43 -11.05 -0.36 9.90
N GLN A 44 -11.07 -1.19 10.93
CA GLN A 44 -9.92 -1.37 11.83
C GLN A 44 -8.72 -1.93 11.08
N LEU A 45 -8.93 -2.87 10.15
CA LEU A 45 -7.85 -3.38 9.29
C LEU A 45 -7.31 -2.27 8.36
N VAL A 46 -8.19 -1.47 7.74
CA VAL A 46 -7.75 -0.32 6.92
C VAL A 46 -6.91 0.65 7.75
N THR A 47 -7.39 1.05 8.92
CA THR A 47 -6.65 1.94 9.83
C THR A 47 -5.30 1.34 10.25
N ALA A 48 -5.26 0.05 10.61
CA ALA A 48 -4.00 -0.62 10.94
C ALA A 48 -3.00 -0.61 9.78
N ILE A 49 -3.46 -0.76 8.53
CA ILE A 49 -2.59 -0.68 7.34
C ILE A 49 -2.10 0.76 7.11
N GLU A 50 -2.96 1.76 7.30
CA GLU A 50 -2.56 3.17 7.19
C GLU A 50 -1.52 3.52 8.27
N ASP A 51 -1.76 3.12 9.52
CA ASP A 51 -0.85 3.34 10.65
C ASP A 51 0.47 2.59 10.47
N THR A 52 0.44 1.38 9.89
CA THR A 52 1.66 0.63 9.52
C THR A 52 2.56 1.48 8.63
N VAL A 53 1.98 2.11 7.60
CA VAL A 53 2.73 2.95 6.66
C VAL A 53 3.18 4.24 7.34
N ILE A 54 2.33 4.88 8.15
CA ILE A 54 2.67 6.12 8.87
C ILE A 54 3.85 5.87 9.82
N ASN A 55 3.79 4.81 10.62
CA ASN A 55 4.86 4.44 11.53
C ASN A 55 6.14 4.12 10.78
N THR A 56 6.06 3.35 9.69
CA THR A 56 7.22 3.04 8.83
C THR A 56 7.89 4.30 8.31
N LEU A 57 7.11 5.26 7.80
CA LEU A 57 7.62 6.53 7.30
C LEU A 57 8.23 7.40 8.41
N ALA A 58 7.74 7.29 9.65
CA ALA A 58 8.29 8.01 10.79
C ALA A 58 9.73 7.61 11.13
N HIS A 59 10.14 6.36 10.89
CA HIS A 59 11.56 5.91 11.04
C HIS A 59 12.50 6.71 10.13
N PHE A 60 12.00 7.19 9.00
CA PHE A 60 12.73 8.03 8.04
C PHE A 60 12.46 9.53 8.21
N ARG A 61 11.84 9.93 9.33
CA ARG A 61 11.45 11.31 9.65
C ARG A 61 10.48 11.94 8.63
N LEU A 62 9.69 11.11 7.96
CA LEU A 62 8.68 11.56 7.01
C LEU A 62 7.32 11.68 7.71
N ALA A 63 6.95 12.92 8.06
CA ALA A 63 5.65 13.21 8.64
C ALA A 63 4.53 12.92 7.61
N SER A 64 3.66 11.97 7.94
CA SER A 64 2.59 11.50 7.06
C SER A 64 1.29 11.31 7.81
N ARG A 65 0.17 11.24 7.08
CA ARG A 65 -1.16 11.09 7.66
C ARG A 65 -2.11 10.29 6.77
N ALA A 66 -3.05 9.62 7.41
CA ALA A 66 -4.24 9.06 6.77
C ALA A 66 -5.30 10.14 6.55
N ARG A 67 -6.26 9.86 5.67
CA ARG A 67 -7.39 10.74 5.39
C ARG A 67 -8.71 9.96 5.44
N PRO A 68 -9.66 10.31 6.33
CA PRO A 68 -10.94 9.60 6.43
C PRO A 68 -11.78 9.63 5.15
N ASP A 69 -11.65 10.70 4.36
CA ASP A 69 -12.38 10.95 3.12
C ASP A 69 -11.72 10.34 1.88
N ALA A 70 -10.44 9.95 1.99
CA ALA A 70 -9.66 9.46 0.86
C ALA A 70 -8.63 8.42 1.35
N PRO A 71 -8.97 7.12 1.37
CA PRO A 71 -8.09 6.06 1.89
C PRO A 71 -6.71 6.06 1.24
N GLY A 72 -5.67 5.87 2.04
CA GLY A 72 -4.30 6.10 1.61
C GLY A 72 -3.47 6.85 2.66
N VAL A 73 -2.17 6.92 2.43
CA VAL A 73 -1.26 7.74 3.25
C VAL A 73 -0.66 8.86 2.42
N TYR A 74 -0.52 10.02 3.05
CA TYR A 74 -0.17 11.28 2.43
C TYR A 74 0.98 11.97 3.17
N VAL A 75 1.87 12.64 2.43
CA VAL A 75 2.86 13.59 2.94
C VAL A 75 2.49 14.97 2.41
N GLY A 76 2.13 15.90 3.30
CA GLY A 76 1.43 17.12 2.89
C GLY A 76 0.12 16.76 2.19
N GLU A 77 -0.10 17.28 0.98
CA GLU A 77 -1.26 16.94 0.14
C GLU A 77 -1.00 15.81 -0.86
N GLN A 78 0.25 15.33 -0.96
CA GLN A 78 0.64 14.35 -1.97
C GLN A 78 0.44 12.94 -1.42
N LYS A 79 -0.18 12.05 -2.20
CA LYS A 79 -0.36 10.64 -1.82
C LYS A 79 0.95 9.89 -2.03
N ILE A 80 1.42 9.21 -0.97
CA ILE A 80 2.63 8.37 -1.01
C ILE A 80 2.30 6.87 -1.02
N CYS A 81 1.14 6.48 -0.47
CA CYS A 81 0.69 5.10 -0.43
C CYS A 81 -0.79 4.97 -0.82
N SER A 82 -1.07 4.04 -1.72
CA SER A 82 -2.43 3.66 -2.12
C SER A 82 -2.86 2.41 -1.36
N LEU A 83 -4.12 2.37 -0.92
CA LEU A 83 -4.73 1.22 -0.26
C LEU A 83 -5.94 0.73 -1.05
N GLY A 84 -6.12 -0.58 -1.10
CA GLY A 84 -7.31 -1.21 -1.67
C GLY A 84 -7.44 -2.63 -1.16
N LEU A 85 -8.59 -2.96 -0.58
CA LEU A 85 -8.90 -4.29 -0.05
C LEU A 85 -10.13 -4.88 -0.74
N ARG A 86 -10.22 -6.21 -0.75
CA ARG A 86 -11.48 -6.94 -0.96
C ARG A 86 -11.71 -7.87 0.22
N ILE A 87 -12.94 -7.94 0.71
CA ILE A 87 -13.34 -8.93 1.72
C ILE A 87 -14.18 -10.01 1.06
N ARG A 88 -13.76 -11.28 1.19
CA ARG A 88 -14.52 -12.43 0.71
C ARG A 88 -14.48 -13.53 1.77
N LYS A 89 -15.65 -14.07 2.12
CA LYS A 89 -15.82 -15.11 3.16
C LYS A 89 -15.22 -14.74 4.54
N GLY A 90 -15.10 -13.45 4.84
CA GLY A 90 -14.51 -12.96 6.09
C GLY A 90 -12.98 -12.84 6.06
N SER A 91 -12.34 -13.00 4.91
CA SER A 91 -10.89 -12.82 4.74
C SER A 91 -10.58 -11.65 3.80
N SER A 92 -9.50 -10.93 4.08
CA SER A 92 -9.00 -9.86 3.22
C SER A 92 -8.12 -10.37 2.08
N PHE A 93 -8.15 -9.63 0.98
CA PHE A 93 -7.26 -9.75 -0.17
C PHE A 93 -6.79 -8.35 -0.55
N HIS A 94 -5.74 -8.27 -1.38
CA HIS A 94 -5.05 -7.02 -1.75
C HIS A 94 -4.36 -6.39 -0.54
N GLY A 95 -4.17 -5.07 -0.50
CA GLY A 95 -3.46 -4.42 0.60
C GLY A 95 -3.04 -3.00 0.27
N LEU A 96 -1.73 -2.75 0.39
CA LEU A 96 -1.14 -1.43 0.20
C LEU A 96 -0.10 -1.44 -0.92
N ALA A 97 0.15 -0.27 -1.49
CA ALA A 97 1.20 -0.01 -2.45
C ALA A 97 1.88 1.33 -2.12
N LEU A 98 3.06 1.25 -1.49
CA LEU A 98 3.88 2.37 -1.06
C LEU A 98 4.88 2.72 -2.17
N ASN A 99 4.86 3.98 -2.63
CA ASN A 99 5.79 4.47 -3.62
C ASN A 99 7.15 4.72 -2.96
N VAL A 100 8.17 3.94 -3.30
CA VAL A 100 9.51 4.07 -2.70
C VAL A 100 10.46 4.79 -3.64
N ALA A 101 10.75 4.19 -4.80
CA ALA A 101 11.68 4.70 -5.81
C ALA A 101 11.26 4.26 -7.22
N MET A 102 10.07 4.70 -7.66
CA MET A 102 9.43 4.30 -8.91
C MET A 102 9.28 5.45 -9.91
N ASP A 103 9.00 5.13 -11.17
CA ASP A 103 8.50 6.11 -12.13
C ASP A 103 7.05 6.51 -11.77
N LEU A 104 6.85 7.77 -11.41
CA LEU A 104 5.54 8.34 -11.10
C LEU A 104 4.79 8.85 -12.34
N SER A 105 5.43 8.94 -13.52
CA SER A 105 4.83 9.47 -14.74
C SER A 105 3.51 8.77 -15.15
N PRO A 106 3.32 7.45 -14.95
CA PRO A 106 2.07 6.79 -15.32
C PRO A 106 0.86 7.25 -14.48
N PHE A 107 1.07 7.75 -13.26
CA PHE A 107 -0.02 8.31 -12.46
C PHE A 107 -0.65 9.56 -13.10
N GLN A 108 0.09 10.29 -13.93
CA GLN A 108 -0.44 11.45 -14.67
C GLN A 108 -1.41 11.06 -15.78
N ARG A 109 -1.43 9.78 -16.16
CA ARG A 109 -2.28 9.24 -17.23
C ARG A 109 -3.55 8.58 -16.71
N ILE A 110 -3.80 8.69 -15.41
CA ILE A 110 -4.96 8.17 -14.72
C ILE A 110 -5.48 9.22 -13.72
N ASN A 111 -6.73 9.08 -13.29
CA ASN A 111 -7.28 9.79 -12.13
C ASN A 111 -7.23 8.83 -10.94
N PRO A 112 -6.11 8.74 -10.19
CA PRO A 112 -5.96 7.75 -9.14
C PRO A 112 -7.00 7.98 -8.04
N CYS A 113 -7.61 6.89 -7.58
CA CYS A 113 -8.71 6.93 -6.61
C CYS A 113 -9.91 7.83 -7.01
N GLY A 114 -10.02 8.23 -8.27
CA GLY A 114 -11.12 9.06 -8.77
C GLY A 114 -10.91 10.56 -8.69
N TYR A 115 -9.80 11.01 -8.12
CA TYR A 115 -9.48 12.43 -7.96
C TYR A 115 -8.62 12.90 -9.14
N ALA A 116 -9.17 13.80 -9.94
CA ALA A 116 -8.41 14.46 -11.00
C ALA A 116 -7.30 15.33 -10.37
N GLY A 117 -6.08 15.22 -10.89
CA GLY A 117 -4.95 16.05 -10.46
C GLY A 117 -4.31 15.66 -9.12
N MET A 118 -4.69 14.53 -8.51
CA MET A 118 -4.04 14.00 -7.30
C MET A 118 -2.53 13.84 -7.54
N GLN A 119 -1.75 14.59 -6.78
CA GLN A 119 -0.29 14.53 -6.85
C GLN A 119 0.20 13.31 -6.07
N MET A 120 1.05 12.52 -6.70
CA MET A 120 1.70 11.38 -6.08
C MET A 120 3.12 11.77 -5.69
N THR A 121 3.60 11.25 -4.57
CA THR A 121 4.99 11.37 -4.13
C THR A 121 5.56 9.99 -3.81
N GLN A 122 6.82 9.95 -3.40
CA GLN A 122 7.56 8.73 -3.09
C GLN A 122 8.64 8.97 -2.04
N VAL A 123 9.07 7.90 -1.37
CA VAL A 123 10.07 7.98 -0.30
C VAL A 123 11.39 8.59 -0.79
N SER A 124 11.92 8.13 -1.93
CA SER A 124 13.23 8.56 -2.45
C SER A 124 13.31 10.06 -2.78
N ALA A 125 12.17 10.70 -3.03
CA ALA A 125 12.09 12.14 -3.27
C ALA A 125 12.15 12.96 -1.97
N LEU A 126 11.80 12.36 -0.83
CA LEU A 126 11.68 13.03 0.47
C LEU A 126 12.80 12.61 1.44
N ALA A 127 13.31 11.39 1.29
CA ALA A 127 14.43 10.82 2.02
C ALA A 127 15.40 10.14 1.02
N PRO A 128 16.29 10.90 0.38
CA PRO A 128 17.23 10.35 -0.60
C PRO A 128 18.11 9.25 0.00
N GLY A 129 18.31 8.17 -0.76
CA GLY A 129 19.10 7.01 -0.33
C GLY A 129 18.30 5.92 0.38
N VAL A 130 17.05 6.18 0.76
CA VAL A 130 16.15 5.15 1.30
C VAL A 130 15.53 4.34 0.16
N GLY A 131 15.75 3.04 0.18
CA GLY A 131 15.27 2.08 -0.81
C GLY A 131 14.24 1.09 -0.27
N ILE A 132 13.83 0.15 -1.13
CA ILE A 132 12.88 -0.92 -0.76
C ILE A 132 13.46 -1.79 0.37
N GLU A 133 14.77 -2.07 0.31
CA GLU A 133 15.48 -2.88 1.31
C GLU A 133 15.43 -2.29 2.72
N ASP A 134 15.39 -0.96 2.83
CA ASP A 134 15.26 -0.27 4.11
C ASP A 134 13.80 -0.27 4.61
N ILE A 135 12.85 -0.21 3.67
CA ILE A 135 11.41 -0.06 3.94
C ILE A 135 10.76 -1.39 4.33
N HIS A 136 11.04 -2.47 3.59
CA HIS A 136 10.31 -3.73 3.75
C HIS A 136 10.38 -4.33 5.18
N PRO A 137 11.53 -4.33 5.91
CA PRO A 137 11.58 -5.00 7.21
C PRO A 137 10.79 -4.21 8.25
N ILE A 138 10.87 -2.88 8.22
CA ILE A 138 10.13 -1.99 9.12
C ILE A 138 8.62 -2.10 8.84
N LEU A 139 8.22 -2.12 7.57
CA LEU A 139 6.81 -2.24 7.19
C LEU A 139 6.17 -3.52 7.73
N VAL A 140 6.86 -4.66 7.61
CA VAL A 140 6.38 -5.94 8.16
C VAL A 140 6.33 -5.89 9.68
N GLN A 141 7.36 -5.35 10.33
CA GLN A 141 7.43 -5.22 11.78
C GLN A 141 6.27 -4.38 12.34
N GLU A 142 6.00 -3.22 11.76
CA GLU A 142 4.90 -2.34 12.18
C GLU A 142 3.54 -3.02 11.97
N PHE A 143 3.35 -3.72 10.86
CA PHE A 143 2.10 -4.45 10.58
C PHE A 143 1.83 -5.56 11.61
N VAL A 144 2.85 -6.36 11.91
CA VAL A 144 2.80 -7.43 12.91
C VAL A 144 2.47 -6.85 14.28
N HIS A 145 3.15 -5.77 14.67
CA HIS A 145 2.96 -5.12 15.95
C HIS A 145 1.52 -4.61 16.10
N LEU A 146 1.01 -3.87 15.11
CA LEU A 146 -0.31 -3.24 15.16
C LEU A 146 -1.46 -4.25 15.17
N LEU A 147 -1.29 -5.42 14.54
CA LEU A 147 -2.28 -6.51 14.60
C LEU A 147 -2.07 -7.47 15.77
N GLY A 148 -1.03 -7.28 16.59
CA GLY A 148 -0.79 -8.05 17.81
C GLY A 148 -0.35 -9.49 17.59
N TYR A 149 0.22 -9.82 16.42
CA TYR A 149 0.72 -11.16 16.17
C TYR A 149 1.97 -11.45 17.03
N GLN A 150 1.89 -12.49 17.85
CA GLN A 150 2.97 -12.88 18.78
C GLN A 150 4.01 -13.79 18.14
N THR A 151 3.61 -14.56 17.13
CA THR A 151 4.46 -15.51 16.44
C THR A 151 4.49 -15.15 14.97
N VAL A 152 5.69 -14.93 14.44
CA VAL A 152 5.93 -14.60 13.04
C VAL A 152 6.90 -15.60 12.45
N GLU A 153 6.53 -16.17 11.32
CA GLU A 153 7.41 -16.99 10.50
C GLU A 153 7.68 -16.23 9.20
N LEU A 154 8.94 -15.88 8.95
CA LEU A 154 9.36 -15.26 7.69
C LEU A 154 9.81 -16.37 6.75
N ARG A 155 9.19 -16.42 5.57
CA ARG A 155 9.57 -17.33 4.49
C ARG A 155 9.93 -16.53 3.27
N ASN A 156 10.98 -16.96 2.58
CA ASN A 156 11.26 -16.48 1.24
C ASN A 156 10.19 -17.05 0.31
N TRP A 157 9.56 -16.19 -0.47
CA TRP A 157 8.59 -16.64 -1.45
C TRP A 157 9.29 -17.48 -2.52
N ASN A 158 8.75 -18.67 -2.77
CA ASN A 158 9.12 -19.50 -3.91
C ASN A 158 7.86 -19.80 -4.71
N LEU A 159 7.91 -19.61 -6.02
CA LEU A 159 6.80 -19.90 -6.93
C LEU A 159 6.31 -21.35 -6.77
N HIS A 160 7.22 -22.28 -6.48
CA HIS A 160 6.95 -23.70 -6.32
C HIS A 160 6.37 -24.10 -4.95
N ASP A 161 6.23 -23.17 -3.99
CA ASP A 161 5.63 -23.49 -2.68
C ASP A 161 4.13 -23.84 -2.74
N TYR A 162 3.50 -23.61 -3.91
CA TYR A 162 2.07 -23.75 -4.13
C TYR A 162 1.72 -24.64 -5.33
N GLU A 163 2.71 -25.34 -5.89
CA GLU A 163 2.56 -26.41 -6.89
C GLU A 163 2.49 -27.78 -6.20
#